data_AF-A0A0G0H165-F1
#
_entry.id   AF-A0A0G0H165-F1
#
_cell.length_a   1.000
_cell.length_b   1.000
_cell.length_c   1.000
_cell.angle_alpha   90.00
_cell.angle_beta   90.00
_cell.angle_gamma   90.00
#
_symmetry.space_group_name_H-M   'P 1'
#
loop_
_entity.id
_entity.type
_entity.pdbx_description
1 polymer ?
#
loop_
_entity_poly.entity_id
_entity_poly.type
_entity_poly.pdbx_seq_one_letter_code
_entity_poly.pdbx_strand_id
1 'polypeptide(L)'
;MKFIFKGHESDLEKGEIFFHFGFEGEKNIDFTEKISFSPVAFKIPETLLKSLLDNLMLILGVSYWKAYCPKEIEIKDNFLTREQAEFWNTVYTKGMGEFYYKNKIDFRELINFPYNN
;
A
#
# COMPACT_ATOMS: atom_id res chain seq x y z
N MET A 1 4.46 -11.99 11.41
CA MET A 1 4.43 -11.74 9.96
C MET A 1 4.10 -10.27 9.78
N LYS A 2 4.88 -9.55 8.98
CA LYS A 2 4.78 -8.11 8.72
C LYS A 2 4.53 -7.89 7.24
N PHE A 3 3.64 -6.95 6.87
CA PHE A 3 3.44 -6.54 5.49
C PHE A 3 4.22 -5.25 5.20
N ILE A 4 4.94 -5.22 4.08
CA ILE A 4 5.87 -4.15 3.76
C ILE A 4 5.48 -3.54 2.42
N PHE A 5 5.23 -2.23 2.42
CA PHE A 5 5.19 -1.40 1.23
C PHE A 5 6.62 -0.97 0.88
N LYS A 6 7.19 -1.55 -0.18
CA LYS A 6 8.61 -1.36 -0.50
C LYS A 6 8.90 -0.16 -1.39
N GLY A 7 7.91 0.33 -2.13
CA GLY A 7 8.06 1.46 -3.04
C GLY A 7 7.47 1.18 -4.41
N HIS A 8 7.64 2.12 -5.33
CA HIS A 8 7.14 2.03 -6.69
C HIS A 8 8.13 2.61 -7.69
N GLU A 9 8.00 2.17 -8.93
CA GLU A 9 8.77 2.63 -10.09
C GLU A 9 7.81 2.84 -11.27
N SER A 10 8.09 3.80 -12.14
CA SER A 10 7.23 4.07 -13.30
C SER A 10 8.03 4.35 -14.55
N ASP A 11 7.64 3.73 -15.67
CA ASP A 11 8.07 4.04 -17.02
C ASP A 11 6.85 4.57 -17.80
N LEU A 12 6.66 5.89 -17.74
CA LEU A 12 5.50 6.56 -18.35
C LEU A 12 5.53 6.53 -19.88
N GLU A 13 6.73 6.42 -20.49
CA GLU A 13 6.89 6.30 -21.94
C GLU A 13 6.43 4.93 -22.44
N LYS A 14 6.61 3.88 -21.62
CA LYS A 14 6.06 2.54 -21.90
C LYS A 14 4.65 2.36 -21.36
N GLY A 15 4.16 3.29 -20.52
CA GLY A 15 2.86 3.18 -19.86
C GLY A 15 2.83 2.08 -18.80
N GLU A 16 3.90 1.95 -18.02
CA GLU A 16 4.05 0.91 -17.01
C GLU A 16 4.35 1.50 -15.63
N ILE A 17 3.69 0.99 -14.60
CA ILE A 17 4.00 1.27 -13.19
C ILE A 17 4.16 -0.06 -12.46
N PHE A 18 5.16 -0.12 -11.59
CA PHE A 18 5.48 -1.26 -10.76
C PHE A 18 5.35 -0.87 -9.29
N PHE A 19 4.61 -1.66 -8.52
CA PHE A 19 4.46 -1.49 -7.07
C PHE A 19 5.05 -2.70 -6.36
N HIS A 20 6.00 -2.44 -5.47
CA HIS A 20 6.75 -3.48 -4.77
C HIS A 20 6.23 -3.66 -3.35
N PHE A 21 5.96 -4.91 -3.01
CA PHE A 21 5.46 -5.29 -1.70
C PHE A 21 6.26 -6.46 -1.14
N GLY A 22 6.07 -6.76 0.13
CA GLY A 22 6.59 -7.99 0.70
C GLY A 22 5.92 -8.42 2.00
N PHE A 23 6.19 -9.67 2.36
CA PHE A 23 5.89 -10.22 3.68
C PHE A 23 7.20 -10.65 4.34
N GLU A 24 7.36 -10.29 5.62
CA GLU A 24 8.49 -10.70 6.44
C GLU A 24 8.04 -11.50 7.66
N GLY A 25 8.68 -12.65 7.89
CA GLY A 25 8.30 -13.62 8.91
C GLY A 25 9.24 -14.82 8.89
N GLU A 26 8.71 -16.04 8.99
CA GLU A 26 9.53 -17.26 8.89
C GLU A 26 10.19 -17.42 7.51
N LYS A 27 9.47 -16.98 6.46
CA LYS A 27 9.99 -16.88 5.11
C LYS A 27 9.63 -15.52 4.54
N ASN A 28 10.62 -14.86 3.95
CA ASN A 28 10.41 -13.59 3.27
C ASN A 28 9.86 -13.83 1.86
N ILE A 29 8.85 -13.05 1.50
CA ILE A 29 8.19 -13.10 0.19
C ILE A 29 8.20 -11.69 -0.38
N ASP A 30 8.75 -11.56 -1.58
CA ASP A 30 8.76 -10.30 -2.33
C ASP A 30 8.00 -10.47 -3.63
N PHE A 31 7.21 -9.47 -3.97
CA PHE A 31 6.41 -9.49 -5.19
C PHE A 31 6.13 -8.09 -5.70
N THR A 32 5.74 -8.02 -6.97
CA THR A 32 5.51 -6.77 -7.69
C THR A 32 4.16 -6.83 -8.39
N GLU A 33 3.32 -5.82 -8.17
CA GLU A 33 2.15 -5.57 -9.01
C GLU A 33 2.56 -4.66 -10.17
N LYS A 34 2.15 -5.03 -11.39
CA LYS A 34 2.37 -4.22 -12.59
C LYS A 34 1.03 -3.70 -13.11
N ILE A 35 0.96 -2.39 -13.31
CA ILE A 35 -0.14 -1.74 -14.01
C ILE A 35 0.36 -1.25 -15.37
N SER A 36 -0.35 -1.63 -16.43
CA SER A 36 -0.10 -1.17 -17.80
C SER A 36 -1.24 -0.31 -18.31
N PHE A 37 -0.90 0.78 -18.99
CA PHE A 37 -1.83 1.74 -19.60
C PHE A 37 -1.18 2.35 -20.86
N SER A 38 -1.91 3.21 -21.56
CA SER A 38 -1.35 3.88 -22.74
C SER A 38 -0.20 4.82 -22.36
N PRO A 39 0.89 4.89 -23.16
CA PRO A 39 1.98 5.82 -22.95
C PRO A 39 1.53 7.25 -22.67
N VAL A 40 2.17 7.89 -21.70
CA VAL A 40 1.90 9.28 -21.31
C VAL A 40 2.96 10.17 -21.91
N ALA A 41 2.56 11.00 -22.86
CA ALA A 41 3.48 11.87 -23.63
C ALA A 41 3.73 13.24 -22.98
N PHE A 42 3.00 13.60 -21.93
CA PHE A 42 3.14 14.90 -21.25
C PHE A 42 3.93 14.78 -19.96
N LYS A 43 4.64 15.85 -19.60
CA LYS A 43 5.43 15.90 -18.38
C LYS A 43 4.53 16.10 -17.16
N ILE A 44 4.68 15.23 -16.17
CA ILE A 44 4.01 15.35 -14.87
C ILE A 44 5.05 15.87 -13.86
N PRO A 45 4.70 16.85 -12.99
CA PRO A 45 5.58 17.25 -11.90
C PRO A 45 5.93 16.06 -11.01
N GLU A 46 7.22 15.87 -10.71
CA GLU A 46 7.71 14.69 -9.96
C GLU A 46 7.05 14.55 -8.59
N THR A 47 6.83 15.66 -7.89
CA THR A 47 6.17 15.67 -6.57
C THR A 47 4.71 15.21 -6.64
N LEU A 48 3.99 15.62 -7.69
CA LEU A 48 2.61 15.19 -7.93
C LEU A 48 2.56 13.71 -8.30
N LEU A 49 3.42 13.26 -9.20
CA LEU A 49 3.51 11.86 -9.60
C LEU A 49 3.84 10.97 -8.40
N LYS A 50 4.85 11.35 -7.61
CA LYS A 50 5.22 10.61 -6.40
C LYS A 50 4.04 10.50 -5.43
N SER A 51 3.38 11.62 -5.13
CA SER A 51 2.23 11.62 -4.21
C SER A 51 1.07 10.76 -4.72
N LEU A 52 0.79 10.79 -6.02
CA LEU A 52 -0.22 9.95 -6.65
C LEU A 52 0.12 8.45 -6.50
N LEU A 53 1.35 8.08 -6.85
CA LEU A 53 1.80 6.68 -6.83
C LEU A 53 1.94 6.15 -5.39
N ASP A 54 2.38 6.97 -4.44
CA ASP A 54 2.42 6.63 -3.02
C ASP A 54 1.02 6.24 -2.52
N ASN A 55 0.00 7.06 -2.79
CA ASN A 55 -1.38 6.76 -2.39
C ASN A 55 -1.98 5.57 -3.15
N LEU A 56 -1.65 5.42 -4.44
CA LEU A 56 -2.09 4.29 -5.24
C LEU A 56 -1.51 2.97 -4.70
N MET A 57 -0.24 2.96 -4.32
CA MET A 57 0.41 1.81 -3.69
C MET A 57 -0.32 1.38 -2.41
N LEU A 58 -0.71 2.35 -1.57
CA LEU A 58 -1.42 2.08 -0.32
C LEU A 58 -2.80 1.47 -0.56
N ILE A 59 -3.58 1.97 -1.52
CA ILE A 59 -4.90 1.36 -1.79
C ILE A 59 -4.77 -0.03 -2.44
N LEU A 60 -3.79 -0.25 -3.32
CA LEU A 60 -3.54 -1.57 -3.93
C LEU A 60 -3.12 -2.59 -2.87
N GLY A 61 -2.31 -2.17 -1.90
CA GLY A 61 -1.86 -3.01 -0.80
C GLY A 61 -2.99 -3.62 0.03
N VAL A 62 -4.22 -3.08 -0.03
CA VAL A 62 -5.40 -3.68 0.61
C VAL A 62 -5.61 -5.11 0.14
N SER A 63 -5.50 -5.35 -1.17
CA SER A 63 -5.73 -6.66 -1.78
C SER A 63 -4.72 -7.69 -1.28
N TYR A 64 -3.46 -7.28 -1.14
CA TYR A 64 -2.40 -8.16 -0.71
C TYR A 64 -2.34 -8.36 0.80
N TRP A 65 -2.54 -7.30 1.58
CA TRP A 65 -2.58 -7.38 3.04
C TRP A 65 -3.60 -8.43 3.52
N LYS A 66 -4.75 -8.54 2.84
CA LYS A 66 -5.79 -9.55 3.12
C LYS A 66 -5.30 -11.00 3.04
N ALA A 67 -4.19 -11.29 2.35
CA ALA A 67 -3.65 -12.64 2.22
C ALA A 67 -3.26 -13.25 3.57
N TYR A 68 -2.76 -12.43 4.51
CA TYR A 68 -2.32 -12.88 5.84
C TYR A 68 -2.88 -12.04 7.00
N CYS A 69 -3.51 -10.90 6.70
CA CYS A 69 -4.00 -9.93 7.69
C CYS A 69 -3.00 -9.59 8.82
N PRO A 70 -1.71 -9.29 8.50
CA PRO A 70 -0.71 -9.05 9.52
C PRO A 70 -0.99 -7.75 10.29
N LYS A 71 -0.76 -7.79 11.60
CA LYS A 71 -0.88 -6.61 12.49
C LYS A 71 0.18 -5.55 12.22
N GLU A 72 1.37 -5.98 11.80
CA GLU A 72 2.49 -5.09 11.53
C GLU A 72 2.49 -4.67 10.07
N ILE A 73 2.47 -3.37 9.85
CA ILE A 73 2.57 -2.71 8.55
C ILE A 73 3.81 -1.83 8.56
N GLU A 74 4.66 -1.98 7.56
CA GLU A 74 5.81 -1.12 7.33
C GLU A 74 5.66 -0.41 5.99
N ILE A 75 5.99 0.88 5.98
CA ILE A 75 6.14 1.66 4.75
C ILE A 75 7.60 2.08 4.67
N LYS A 76 8.31 1.64 3.63
CA LYS A 76 9.67 2.10 3.38
C LYS A 76 9.69 3.62 3.19
N ASP A 77 10.70 4.26 3.76
CA ASP A 77 10.89 5.72 3.85
C ASP A 77 9.85 6.48 4.70
N ASN A 78 8.86 5.78 5.26
CA ASN A 78 7.85 6.28 6.20
C ASN A 78 7.24 7.65 5.81
N PHE A 79 6.80 7.80 4.57
CA PHE A 79 6.42 9.10 4.00
C PHE A 79 5.08 9.68 4.50
N LEU A 80 4.36 9.00 5.40
CA LEU A 80 3.06 9.46 5.88
C LEU A 80 3.18 10.46 7.03
N THR A 81 2.37 11.51 6.95
CA THR A 81 2.02 12.36 8.11
C THR A 81 1.08 11.61 9.04
N ARG A 82 0.93 12.10 10.28
CA ARG A 82 -0.02 11.55 11.26
C ARG A 82 -1.44 11.51 10.70
N GLU A 83 -1.90 12.61 10.10
CA GLU A 83 -3.25 12.73 9.55
C GLU A 83 -3.48 11.74 8.41
N GLN A 84 -2.47 11.51 7.55
CA GLN A 84 -2.58 10.53 6.49
C GLN A 84 -2.58 9.08 7.03
N ALA A 85 -1.77 8.78 8.04
CA ALA A 85 -1.82 7.46 8.68
C ALA A 85 -3.17 7.18 9.35
N GLU A 86 -3.75 8.17 10.02
CA GLU A 86 -5.11 8.08 10.59
C GLU A 86 -6.18 7.88 9.52
N PHE A 87 -6.04 8.54 8.37
CA PHE A 87 -6.89 8.30 7.21
C PHE A 87 -6.78 6.85 6.72
N TRP A 88 -5.57 6.33 6.50
CA TRP A 88 -5.38 4.96 6.01
C TRP A 88 -5.80 3.90 7.02
N ASN A 89 -5.61 4.14 8.33
CA ASN A 89 -6.19 3.33 9.40
C ASN A 89 -7.71 3.25 9.26
N THR A 90 -8.37 4.38 8.99
CA THR A 90 -9.82 4.43 8.78
C THR A 90 -10.24 3.69 7.52
N VAL A 91 -9.54 3.88 6.39
CA VAL A 91 -9.84 3.22 5.12
C VAL A 91 -9.75 1.70 5.25
N TYR A 92 -8.67 1.18 5.83
CA TYR A 92 -8.49 -0.26 6.00
C TYR A 92 -9.49 -0.83 7.01
N THR A 93 -9.69 -0.15 8.15
CA THR A 93 -10.58 -0.66 9.21
C THR A 93 -12.05 -0.62 8.79
N LYS A 94 -12.52 0.48 8.21
CA LYS A 94 -13.95 0.67 7.88
C LYS A 94 -14.28 0.22 6.46
N GLY A 95 -13.38 0.43 5.50
CA GLY A 95 -13.57 0.03 4.10
C GLY A 95 -13.58 -1.48 3.88
N MET A 96 -13.06 -2.27 4.83
CA MET A 96 -13.04 -3.73 4.77
C MET A 96 -14.08 -4.42 5.68
N GLY A 97 -15.13 -3.71 6.10
CA GLY A 97 -16.13 -4.23 7.04
C GLY A 97 -16.76 -5.56 6.61
N GLU A 98 -17.18 -5.71 5.35
CA GLU A 98 -17.73 -6.97 4.84
C GLU A 98 -16.69 -8.10 4.86
N PHE A 99 -15.44 -7.80 4.52
CA PHE A 99 -14.35 -8.77 4.54
C PHE A 99 -14.10 -9.27 5.97
N TYR A 100 -14.03 -8.38 6.95
CA TYR A 100 -13.86 -8.78 8.35
C TYR A 100 -15.04 -9.59 8.87
N TYR A 101 -16.27 -9.18 8.56
CA TYR A 101 -17.48 -9.88 8.97
C TYR A 101 -17.55 -11.30 8.39
N LYS A 102 -17.39 -11.44 7.07
CA LYS A 102 -17.47 -12.75 6.40
C LYS A 102 -16.38 -13.73 6.85
N ASN A 103 -15.18 -13.22 7.11
CA ASN A 103 -14.04 -14.04 7.51
C ASN A 103 -13.89 -14.18 9.04
N LYS A 104 -14.81 -13.59 9.83
CA LYS A 104 -14.77 -13.63 11.31
C LYS A 104 -13.45 -13.11 11.89
N ILE A 105 -12.90 -12.07 11.28
CA ILE A 105 -11.66 -11.43 11.71
C ILE A 105 -12.00 -10.31 12.71
N ASP A 106 -11.33 -10.32 13.86
CA ASP A 106 -11.40 -9.20 14.79
C ASP A 106 -10.51 -8.06 14.30
N PHE A 107 -11.14 -6.98 13.83
CA PHE A 107 -10.44 -5.83 13.26
C PHE A 107 -10.02 -4.79 14.31
N ARG A 108 -10.44 -4.94 15.57
CA ARG A 108 -10.10 -3.99 16.63
C ARG A 108 -8.59 -3.97 16.81
N GLU A 109 -8.00 -2.77 16.67
CA GLU A 109 -6.54 -2.55 16.79
C GLU A 109 -5.71 -3.37 15.78
N LEU A 110 -6.32 -3.89 14.71
CA LEU A 110 -5.65 -4.73 13.72
C LEU A 110 -4.80 -3.92 12.74
N ILE A 111 -5.22 -2.67 12.46
CA ILE A 111 -4.58 -1.80 11.49
C ILE A 111 -3.89 -0.66 12.23
N ASN A 112 -2.59 -0.51 11.97
CA ASN A 112 -1.79 0.60 12.47
C ASN A 112 -0.73 1.00 11.43
N PHE A 113 -1.04 2.02 10.64
CA PHE A 113 -0.11 2.61 9.69
C PHE A 113 0.96 3.46 10.39
N PRO A 114 2.24 3.28 10.06
CA PRO A 114 3.31 4.12 10.60
C PRO A 114 3.23 5.55 10.03
N TYR A 115 3.76 6.52 10.78
CA TYR A 115 3.89 7.90 10.35
C TYR A 115 5.19 8.51 10.86
N ASN A 116 5.67 9.57 10.21
CA ASN A 116 6.77 10.40 10.71
C ASN A 116 6.22 11.48 11.66
N ASN A 117 6.97 11.78 12.72
CA ASN A 117 6.73 12.92 13.61
C ASN A 117 7.31 14.21 13.04
#